data_AF-A9EB97-F1
#
_entry.id   AF-A9EB97-F1
#
_cell.length_a   1.000
_cell.length_b   1.000
_cell.length_c   1.000
_cell.angle_alpha   90.00
_cell.angle_beta   90.00
_cell.angle_gamma   90.00
#
_symmetry.space_group_name_H-M   'P 1'
#
loop_
_entity.id
_entity.type
_entity.pdbx_description
1 polymer ?
#
loop_
_entity_poly.entity_id
_entity_poly.type
_entity_poly.pdbx_seq_one_letter_code
_entity_poly.pdbx_strand_id
1 'polypeptide(L)'
;MAITINISDEYKIKKENVGVFETSLFKEVYTKATKAVVEIISYSNTEDSKSISANDYNNVIAFAGERGTGKSSSMISFVDALVNEKNKSFFNNYKELKLINCASLDIVDPSLFRDKDTLLEIVISKMFAKFQYELKQKDSNLSEDDKRELIKRFQKVFDNLKTLNSEKSSVYSGETIELLSALAYGTNLKITFNKLVKKYLECIYGFSKTKETKNFLIVPIDDFDLNISNAYEMLEDLRQFLIQDNIIVCVACKVEQLNDAVEQKIRKEFKVMIHKDMKLLS
;
A
#
# COMPACT_ATOMS: atom_id res chain seq x y z
N MET A 1 -37.55 6.28 0.86
CA MET A 1 -36.21 6.02 1.42
C MET A 1 -35.86 7.23 2.27
N ALA A 2 -35.69 7.09 3.58
CA ALA A 2 -35.42 8.22 4.48
C ALA A 2 -33.90 8.35 4.66
N ILE A 3 -33.36 9.53 4.36
CA ILE A 3 -31.96 9.85 4.62
C ILE A 3 -31.86 10.30 6.08
N THR A 4 -31.15 9.54 6.91
CA THR A 4 -30.92 9.88 8.31
C THR A 4 -29.56 10.58 8.43
N ILE A 5 -29.57 11.85 8.85
CA ILE A 5 -28.35 12.65 9.09
C ILE A 5 -28.14 12.70 10.60
N ASN A 6 -26.99 12.22 11.08
CA ASN A 6 -26.64 12.25 12.49
C ASN A 6 -25.71 13.44 12.78
N ILE A 7 -26.26 14.46 13.43
CA ILE A 7 -25.62 15.77 13.69
C ILE A 7 -24.51 15.65 14.75
N SER A 8 -24.47 14.58 15.54
CA SER A 8 -23.45 14.40 16.60
C SER A 8 -22.08 13.87 16.11
N ASP A 9 -21.98 13.43 14.84
CA ASP A 9 -20.77 12.78 14.30
C ASP A 9 -20.21 13.47 13.04
N GLU A 10 -20.55 14.75 12.82
CA GLU A 10 -20.28 15.49 11.57
C GLU A 10 -18.82 15.51 11.10
N TYR A 11 -17.85 15.33 12.01
CA TYR A 11 -16.42 15.41 11.71
C TYR A 11 -15.65 14.11 11.93
N LYS A 12 -16.32 13.00 12.26
CA LYS A 12 -15.65 11.71 12.47
C LYS A 12 -15.74 10.84 11.23
N ILE A 13 -14.68 10.08 10.98
CA ILE A 13 -14.70 9.02 9.97
C ILE A 13 -15.84 8.07 10.33
N LYS A 14 -16.84 8.00 9.45
CA LYS A 14 -17.98 7.10 9.62
C LYS A 14 -17.61 5.75 9.03
N LYS A 15 -17.59 4.73 9.87
CA LYS A 15 -17.41 3.34 9.47
C LYS A 15 -18.77 2.70 9.23
N GLU A 16 -19.06 2.39 7.97
CA GLU A 16 -20.30 1.72 7.57
C GLU A 16 -20.11 0.20 7.58
N ASN A 17 -21.10 -0.53 8.11
CA ASN A 17 -21.12 -1.99 8.05
C ASN A 17 -21.59 -2.44 6.66
N VAL A 18 -21.17 -3.64 6.21
CA VAL A 18 -21.55 -4.15 4.87
C VAL A 18 -23.06 -4.21 4.67
N GLY A 19 -23.83 -4.45 5.73
CA GLY A 19 -25.28 -4.56 5.67
C GLY A 19 -25.99 -3.33 5.11
N VAL A 20 -25.36 -2.14 5.17
CA VAL A 20 -25.92 -0.89 4.63
C VAL A 20 -25.33 -0.47 3.29
N PHE A 21 -24.32 -1.18 2.76
CA PHE A 21 -23.63 -0.79 1.51
C PHE A 21 -24.58 -0.68 0.32
N GLU A 22 -25.57 -1.58 0.22
CA GLU A 22 -26.58 -1.56 -0.86
C GLU A 22 -27.50 -0.33 -0.82
N THR A 23 -27.61 0.33 0.33
CA THR A 23 -28.46 1.50 0.56
C THR A 23 -27.66 2.77 0.86
N SER A 24 -26.34 2.66 0.93
CA SER A 24 -25.43 3.76 1.25
C SER A 24 -25.32 4.72 0.07
N LEU A 25 -25.07 6.00 0.37
CA LEU A 25 -24.68 7.00 -0.62
C LEU A 25 -23.37 6.61 -1.33
N PHE A 26 -22.53 5.80 -0.70
CA PHE A 26 -21.27 5.30 -1.25
C PHE A 26 -21.39 3.95 -1.98
N LYS A 27 -22.61 3.45 -2.23
CA LYS A 27 -22.84 2.17 -2.91
C LYS A 27 -21.97 1.98 -4.15
N GLU A 28 -21.98 2.96 -5.05
CA GLU A 28 -21.21 2.88 -6.29
C GLU A 28 -19.70 2.82 -6.05
N VAL A 29 -19.21 3.53 -5.02
CA VAL A 29 -17.80 3.49 -4.61
C VAL A 29 -17.44 2.08 -4.17
N TYR A 30 -18.26 1.46 -3.30
CA TYR A 30 -18.06 0.08 -2.86
C TYR A 30 -18.12 -0.92 -4.01
N THR A 31 -19.06 -0.75 -4.95
CA THR A 31 -19.18 -1.62 -6.12
C THR A 31 -17.94 -1.53 -7.03
N LYS A 32 -17.45 -0.30 -7.29
CA LYS A 32 -16.24 -0.08 -8.10
C LYS A 32 -15.00 -0.64 -7.42
N ALA A 33 -14.81 -0.38 -6.13
CA ALA A 33 -13.70 -0.93 -5.36
C ALA A 33 -13.72 -2.47 -5.33
N THR A 34 -14.91 -3.08 -5.21
CA THR A 34 -15.06 -4.54 -5.27
C THR A 34 -14.64 -5.12 -6.62
N LYS A 35 -15.05 -4.48 -7.72
CA LYS A 35 -14.64 -4.88 -9.07
C LYS A 35 -13.12 -4.77 -9.26
N ALA A 36 -12.50 -3.70 -8.75
CA ALA A 36 -11.06 -3.53 -8.79
C ALA A 36 -10.33 -4.65 -8.02
N VAL A 37 -10.84 -5.06 -6.85
CA VAL A 37 -10.27 -6.21 -6.14
C VAL A 37 -10.39 -7.49 -6.97
N VAL A 38 -11.55 -7.76 -7.58
CA VAL A 38 -11.74 -8.94 -8.44
C VAL A 38 -10.76 -8.95 -9.61
N GLU A 39 -10.53 -7.80 -10.23
CA GLU A 39 -9.55 -7.61 -11.30
C GLU A 39 -8.12 -7.91 -10.82
N ILE A 40 -7.71 -7.38 -9.67
CA ILE A 40 -6.40 -7.68 -9.04
C ILE A 40 -6.22 -9.19 -8.80
N ILE A 41 -7.27 -9.87 -8.32
CA ILE A 41 -7.25 -11.32 -8.10
C ILE A 41 -7.04 -12.04 -9.43
N SER A 42 -7.77 -11.65 -10.47
CA SER A 42 -7.72 -12.27 -11.78
C SER A 42 -6.32 -12.18 -12.40
N TYR A 43 -5.68 -11.00 -12.34
CA TYR A 43 -4.32 -10.82 -12.85
C TYR A 43 -3.28 -11.58 -12.05
N SER A 44 -3.47 -11.73 -10.74
CA SER A 44 -2.55 -12.52 -9.96
C SER A 44 -2.65 -14.02 -10.32
N ASN A 45 -3.79 -14.52 -10.83
CA ASN A 45 -4.08 -15.95 -11.07
C ASN A 45 -3.47 -16.51 -12.36
N THR A 46 -3.05 -15.66 -13.30
CA THR A 46 -2.36 -16.13 -14.49
C THR A 46 -0.95 -16.58 -14.12
N GLU A 47 -0.73 -17.90 -14.05
CA GLU A 47 0.60 -18.50 -13.90
C GLU A 47 1.56 -18.08 -15.05
N ASP A 48 1.02 -17.54 -16.14
CA ASP A 48 1.74 -16.86 -17.21
C ASP A 48 1.98 -15.37 -16.91
N SER A 49 2.75 -15.09 -15.86
CA SER A 49 3.42 -13.79 -15.66
C SER A 49 4.49 -13.48 -16.74
N LYS A 50 4.47 -14.20 -17.87
CA LYS A 50 5.40 -14.07 -19.00
C LYS A 50 4.77 -13.47 -20.27
N SER A 51 3.44 -13.41 -20.37
CA SER A 51 2.76 -12.93 -21.60
C SER A 51 2.05 -11.59 -21.44
N ILE A 52 1.63 -11.23 -20.22
CA ILE A 52 1.16 -9.89 -19.90
C ILE A 52 2.39 -9.10 -19.45
N SER A 53 2.65 -7.96 -20.09
CA SER A 53 3.77 -7.11 -19.71
C SER A 53 3.65 -6.81 -18.21
N ALA A 54 4.75 -6.94 -17.46
CA ALA A 54 4.76 -6.58 -16.03
C ALA A 54 4.35 -5.11 -15.77
N ASN A 55 4.13 -4.31 -16.83
CA ASN A 55 3.63 -2.95 -16.81
C ASN A 55 2.11 -2.81 -16.62
N ASP A 56 1.30 -3.87 -16.83
CA ASP A 56 -0.16 -3.76 -16.78
C ASP A 56 -0.77 -4.21 -15.44
N TYR A 57 0.03 -4.77 -14.52
CA TYR A 57 -0.43 -5.14 -13.19
C TYR A 57 -0.53 -3.92 -12.27
N ASN A 58 -1.73 -3.63 -11.81
CA ASN A 58 -1.98 -2.59 -10.81
C ASN A 58 -2.77 -3.17 -9.64
N ASN A 59 -2.26 -2.98 -8.42
CA ASN A 59 -2.90 -3.40 -7.17
C ASN A 59 -3.37 -2.22 -6.30
N VAL A 60 -3.49 -1.04 -6.90
CA VAL A 60 -3.84 0.22 -6.23
C VAL A 60 -5.30 0.58 -6.53
N ILE A 61 -6.06 0.83 -5.47
CA ILE A 61 -7.46 1.26 -5.53
C ILE A 61 -7.54 2.68 -4.98
N ALA A 62 -7.83 3.64 -5.85
CA ALA A 62 -7.96 5.05 -5.48
C ALA A 62 -9.40 5.40 -5.11
N PHE A 63 -9.59 5.92 -3.90
CA PHE A 63 -10.80 6.57 -3.41
C PHE A 63 -10.64 8.08 -3.60
N ALA A 64 -10.88 8.53 -4.84
CA ALA A 64 -10.65 9.91 -5.27
C ALA A 64 -11.89 10.80 -5.09
N GLY A 65 -11.68 12.08 -4.78
CA GLY A 65 -12.74 13.07 -4.63
C GLY A 65 -12.31 14.34 -3.91
N GLU A 66 -13.22 15.31 -3.84
CA GLU A 66 -12.98 16.60 -3.17
C GLU A 66 -12.93 16.49 -1.63
N ARG A 67 -12.49 17.55 -0.95
CA ARG A 67 -12.56 17.61 0.53
C ARG A 67 -14.00 17.44 1.00
N GLY A 68 -14.19 16.66 2.08
CA GLY A 68 -15.52 16.41 2.66
C GLY A 68 -16.40 15.42 1.89
N THR A 69 -15.92 14.81 0.80
CA THR A 69 -16.72 13.86 0.00
C THR A 69 -16.80 12.44 0.57
N GLY A 70 -16.15 12.17 1.70
CA GLY A 70 -16.20 10.85 2.37
C GLY A 70 -15.20 9.81 1.86
N LYS A 71 -14.11 10.22 1.16
CA LYS A 71 -13.03 9.33 0.68
C LYS A 71 -12.51 8.39 1.76
N SER A 72 -12.01 8.94 2.87
CA SER A 72 -11.46 8.19 4.01
C SER A 72 -12.49 7.26 4.61
N SER A 73 -13.71 7.76 4.84
CA SER A 73 -14.82 6.98 5.42
C SER A 73 -15.21 5.80 4.53
N SER A 74 -15.37 6.02 3.22
CA SER A 74 -15.69 4.95 2.28
C SER A 74 -14.54 3.94 2.13
N MET A 75 -13.29 4.40 2.06
CA MET A 75 -12.11 3.53 2.02
C MET A 75 -12.03 2.63 3.26
N ILE A 76 -12.12 3.22 4.46
CA ILE A 76 -11.99 2.48 5.73
C ILE A 76 -13.15 1.50 5.91
N SER A 77 -14.36 1.91 5.56
CA SER A 77 -15.54 1.02 5.57
C SER A 77 -15.35 -0.16 4.62
N PHE A 78 -14.87 0.10 3.40
CA PHE A 78 -14.61 -0.94 2.41
C PHE A 78 -13.51 -1.92 2.85
N VAL A 79 -12.38 -1.40 3.36
CA VAL A 79 -11.27 -2.23 3.83
C VAL A 79 -11.71 -3.13 4.99
N ASP A 80 -12.43 -2.58 5.96
CA ASP A 80 -12.95 -3.37 7.07
C ASP A 80 -13.94 -4.44 6.61
N ALA A 81 -14.86 -4.07 5.73
CA ALA A 81 -15.81 -4.97 5.09
C ALA A 81 -15.10 -6.14 4.38
N LEU A 82 -14.04 -5.85 3.64
CA LEU A 82 -13.27 -6.84 2.88
C LEU A 82 -12.50 -7.82 3.77
N VAL A 83 -12.04 -7.36 4.94
CA VAL A 83 -11.31 -8.18 5.93
C VAL A 83 -12.27 -9.00 6.80
N ASN A 84 -13.31 -8.36 7.35
CA ASN A 84 -14.13 -8.92 8.43
C ASN A 84 -15.50 -9.44 7.97
N GLU A 85 -16.05 -8.90 6.89
CA GLU A 85 -17.46 -9.11 6.51
C GLU A 85 -17.65 -9.62 5.07
N LYS A 86 -16.60 -10.20 4.50
CA LYS A 86 -16.56 -10.62 3.09
C LYS A 86 -17.63 -11.64 2.68
N ASN A 87 -18.14 -12.40 3.63
CA ASN A 87 -19.18 -13.41 3.38
C ASN A 87 -20.62 -12.83 3.43
N LYS A 88 -20.77 -11.51 3.60
CA LYS A 88 -22.08 -10.85 3.64
C LYS A 88 -22.62 -10.53 2.24
N SER A 89 -23.92 -10.26 2.19
CA SER A 89 -24.74 -10.17 0.97
C SER A 89 -24.18 -9.30 -0.14
N PHE A 90 -23.58 -8.15 0.18
CA PHE A 90 -22.99 -7.24 -0.80
C PHE A 90 -21.92 -7.91 -1.68
N PHE A 91 -21.11 -8.79 -1.10
CA PHE A 91 -20.00 -9.46 -1.79
C PHE A 91 -20.39 -10.81 -2.42
N ASN A 92 -21.59 -11.33 -2.13
CA ASN A 92 -21.99 -12.68 -2.55
C ASN A 92 -21.98 -12.89 -4.07
N ASN A 93 -22.16 -11.82 -4.84
CA ASN A 93 -22.14 -11.85 -6.30
C ASN A 93 -20.72 -11.96 -6.89
N TYR A 94 -19.68 -11.84 -6.06
CA TYR A 94 -18.27 -11.86 -6.48
C TYR A 94 -17.59 -13.12 -5.92
N LYS A 95 -17.61 -14.22 -6.69
CA LYS A 95 -17.13 -15.53 -6.21
C LYS A 95 -15.63 -15.55 -5.96
N GLU A 96 -14.87 -14.75 -6.70
CA GLU A 96 -13.42 -14.59 -6.62
C GLU A 96 -12.99 -14.13 -5.23
N LEU A 97 -13.82 -13.35 -4.55
CA LEU A 97 -13.59 -12.90 -3.18
C LEU A 97 -13.51 -14.08 -2.19
N LYS A 98 -14.22 -15.17 -2.44
CA LYS A 98 -14.15 -16.38 -1.59
C LYS A 98 -12.81 -17.11 -1.71
N LEU A 99 -12.05 -16.83 -2.77
CA LEU A 99 -10.76 -17.46 -3.05
C LEU A 99 -9.58 -16.69 -2.46
N ILE A 100 -9.82 -15.67 -1.64
CA ILE A 100 -8.72 -14.91 -1.05
C ILE A 100 -8.96 -14.63 0.45
N ASN A 101 -7.88 -14.60 1.21
CA ASN A 101 -7.81 -14.07 2.56
C ASN A 101 -7.23 -12.64 2.52
N CYS A 102 -7.77 -11.76 3.35
CA CYS A 102 -7.34 -10.38 3.45
C CYS A 102 -7.02 -10.03 4.89
N ALA A 103 -5.89 -9.39 5.11
CA ALA A 103 -5.55 -8.74 6.36
C ALA A 103 -5.20 -7.28 6.07
N SER A 104 -5.55 -6.36 6.96
CA SER A 104 -5.21 -4.94 6.79
C SER A 104 -4.14 -4.52 7.79
N LEU A 105 -3.29 -3.58 7.38
CA LEU A 105 -2.55 -2.73 8.32
C LEU A 105 -3.46 -1.65 8.90
N ASP A 106 -3.02 -1.06 10.00
CA ASP A 106 -3.58 0.21 10.46
C ASP A 106 -3.36 1.29 9.40
N ILE A 107 -4.30 2.23 9.30
CA ILE A 107 -4.27 3.34 8.35
C ILE A 107 -2.92 4.05 8.39
N VAL A 108 -2.29 4.17 7.23
CA VAL A 108 -1.11 5.00 7.01
C VAL A 108 -1.58 6.44 6.82
N ASP A 109 -1.12 7.33 7.69
CA ASP A 109 -1.39 8.76 7.63
C ASP A 109 -0.08 9.49 7.27
N PRO A 110 0.08 9.94 6.01
CA PRO A 110 1.24 10.68 5.51
C PRO A 110 1.52 12.00 6.22
N SER A 111 0.53 12.58 6.89
CA SER A 111 0.73 13.81 7.67
C SER A 111 1.62 13.57 8.91
N LEU A 112 1.74 12.32 9.36
CA LEU A 112 2.57 11.92 10.50
C LEU A 112 4.03 11.62 10.11
N PHE A 113 4.36 11.71 8.82
CA PHE A 113 5.70 11.36 8.33
C PHE A 113 6.65 12.49 8.70
N ARG A 114 7.82 12.14 9.24
CA ARG A 114 8.92 13.11 9.41
C ARG A 114 9.62 13.29 8.07
N ASP A 115 10.37 14.39 7.92
CA ASP A 115 11.03 14.78 6.66
C ASP A 115 11.92 13.71 6.00
N LYS A 116 12.31 12.65 6.73
CA LYS A 116 13.16 11.56 6.23
C LYS A 116 12.46 10.21 6.12
N ASP A 117 11.23 10.07 6.64
CA ASP A 117 10.52 8.80 6.65
C ASP A 117 9.99 8.49 5.24
N THR A 118 10.27 7.29 4.72
CA THR A 118 9.76 6.79 3.45
C THR A 118 8.44 6.02 3.64
N LEU A 119 7.62 5.91 2.59
CA LEU A 119 6.35 5.17 2.68
C LEU A 119 6.59 3.69 3.04
N LEU A 120 7.63 3.10 2.45
CA LEU A 120 7.99 1.71 2.73
C LEU A 120 8.43 1.49 4.19
N GLU A 121 9.22 2.41 4.76
CA GLU A 121 9.62 2.35 6.18
C GLU A 121 8.41 2.39 7.12
N ILE A 122 7.43 3.24 6.82
CA ILE A 122 6.19 3.34 7.62
C ILE A 122 5.37 2.05 7.54
N VAL A 123 5.22 1.48 6.34
CA VAL A 123 4.53 0.19 6.14
C VAL A 123 5.20 -0.92 6.93
N ILE A 124 6.53 -1.04 6.84
CA ILE A 124 7.31 -2.04 7.59
C ILE A 124 7.19 -1.82 9.09
N SER A 125 7.24 -0.57 9.55
CA SER A 125 7.12 -0.21 10.96
C SER A 125 5.76 -0.63 11.53
N LYS A 126 4.67 -0.45 10.78
CA LYS A 126 3.33 -0.91 11.17
C LYS A 126 3.23 -2.43 11.22
N MET A 127 3.77 -3.14 10.22
CA MET A 127 3.87 -4.60 10.25
C MET A 127 4.64 -5.08 11.49
N PHE A 128 5.77 -4.44 11.78
CA PHE A 128 6.59 -4.81 12.93
C PHE A 128 5.90 -4.51 14.27
N ALA A 129 5.21 -3.37 14.39
CA ALA A 129 4.43 -3.04 15.58
C ALA A 129 3.33 -4.07 15.86
N LYS A 130 2.61 -4.51 14.82
CA LYS A 130 1.60 -5.57 14.94
C LYS A 130 2.24 -6.92 15.32
N PHE A 131 3.38 -7.27 14.73
CA PHE A 131 4.13 -8.46 15.14
C PHE A 131 4.54 -8.40 16.62
N GLN A 132 5.08 -7.27 17.09
CA GLN A 132 5.43 -7.07 18.50
C GLN A 132 4.22 -7.15 19.43
N TYR A 133 3.06 -6.68 18.99
CA TYR A 133 1.81 -6.83 19.73
C TYR A 133 1.45 -8.30 19.89
N GLU A 134 1.43 -9.09 18.80
CA GLU A 134 1.11 -10.52 18.85
C GLU A 134 2.08 -11.32 19.73
N LEU A 135 3.37 -10.96 19.74
CA LEU A 135 4.37 -11.60 20.61
C LEU A 135 4.08 -11.45 22.11
N LYS A 136 3.37 -10.37 22.50
CA LYS A 136 3.03 -10.12 23.91
C LYS A 136 1.74 -10.84 24.34
N GLN A 137 0.97 -11.36 23.39
CA GLN A 137 -0.27 -12.05 23.69
C GLN A 137 0.02 -13.46 24.23
N LYS A 138 -0.62 -13.80 25.35
CA LYS A 138 -0.42 -15.10 26.02
C LYS A 138 -0.88 -16.30 25.16
N ASP A 139 -1.85 -16.07 24.27
CA ASP A 139 -2.43 -17.07 23.37
C ASP A 139 -1.89 -16.94 21.93
N SER A 140 -0.67 -16.40 21.74
CA SER A 140 -0.10 -16.29 20.41
C SER A 140 0.13 -17.69 19.82
N ASN A 141 -0.49 -17.98 18.67
CA ASN A 141 -0.26 -19.23 17.91
C ASN A 141 1.09 -19.22 17.16
N LEU A 142 1.94 -18.21 17.38
CA LEU A 142 3.25 -18.09 16.75
C LEU A 142 4.24 -19.09 17.37
N SER A 143 4.68 -20.05 16.56
CA SER A 143 5.78 -20.96 16.94
C SER A 143 7.10 -20.20 17.10
N GLU A 144 8.04 -20.72 17.90
CA GLU A 144 9.37 -20.11 18.04
C GLU A 144 10.13 -20.03 16.70
N ASP A 145 9.91 -21.00 15.81
CA ASP A 145 10.50 -20.99 14.48
C ASP A 145 9.91 -19.88 13.59
N ASP A 146 8.60 -19.66 13.65
CA ASP A 146 7.96 -18.55 12.94
C ASP A 146 8.44 -17.19 13.45
N LYS A 147 8.62 -17.05 14.76
CA LYS A 147 9.18 -15.82 15.36
C LYS A 147 10.58 -15.55 14.84
N ARG A 148 11.46 -16.55 14.89
CA ARG A 148 12.86 -16.43 14.40
C ARG A 148 12.90 -16.10 12.92
N GLU A 149 12.05 -16.75 12.11
CA GLU A 149 12.00 -16.53 10.68
C GLU A 149 11.48 -15.14 10.32
N LEU A 150 10.43 -14.65 11.00
CA LEU A 150 9.96 -13.28 10.82
C LEU A 150 11.03 -12.26 11.19
N ILE A 151 11.70 -12.42 12.35
CA ILE A 151 12.77 -11.51 12.78
C ILE A 151 13.88 -11.44 11.71
N LYS A 152 14.32 -12.59 11.18
CA LYS A 152 15.32 -12.64 10.10
C LYS A 152 14.86 -11.90 8.85
N ARG A 153 13.57 -12.02 8.47
CA ARG A 153 13.01 -11.33 7.30
C ARG A 153 12.91 -9.83 7.51
N PHE A 154 12.46 -9.39 8.69
CA PHE A 154 12.44 -7.98 9.05
C PHE A 154 13.85 -7.38 9.02
N GLN A 155 14.83 -8.06 9.62
CA GLN A 155 16.24 -7.65 9.58
C GLN A 155 16.75 -7.52 8.15
N LYS A 156 16.52 -8.53 7.30
CA LYS A 156 16.96 -8.52 5.90
C LYS A 156 16.36 -7.36 5.10
N VAL A 157 15.08 -7.06 5.29
CA VAL A 157 14.43 -5.92 4.61
C VAL A 157 15.00 -4.59 5.12
N PHE A 158 15.21 -4.48 6.43
CA PHE A 158 15.75 -3.27 7.05
C PHE A 158 17.22 -3.01 6.67
N ASP A 159 18.04 -4.05 6.54
CA ASP A 159 19.42 -3.93 6.09
C ASP A 159 19.47 -3.48 4.62
N ASN A 160 18.62 -4.06 3.75
CA ASN A 160 18.49 -3.61 2.36
C ASN A 160 18.06 -2.14 2.26
N LEU A 161 17.13 -1.69 3.12
CA LEU A 161 16.70 -0.30 3.20
C LEU A 161 17.84 0.64 3.57
N LYS A 162 18.62 0.28 4.61
CA LYS A 162 19.78 1.07 5.04
C LYS A 162 20.81 1.21 3.93
N THR A 163 21.14 0.11 3.25
CA THR A 163 22.10 0.14 2.14
C THR A 163 21.63 1.05 1.01
N LEU A 164 20.36 0.95 0.63
CA LEU A 164 19.76 1.81 -0.41
C LEU A 164 19.77 3.29 -0.03
N ASN A 165 19.49 3.61 1.24
CA ASN A 165 19.54 4.98 1.74
C ASN A 165 20.97 5.52 1.85
N SER A 166 21.96 4.68 2.21
CA SER A 166 23.37 5.09 2.23
C SER A 166 23.93 5.33 0.83
N GLU A 167 23.57 4.51 -0.15
CA GLU A 167 24.02 4.70 -1.54
C GLU A 167 23.40 5.96 -2.17
N LYS A 168 22.12 6.26 -1.90
CA LYS A 168 21.50 7.54 -2.31
C LYS A 168 22.31 8.76 -1.87
N SER A 169 23.06 8.66 -0.76
CA SER A 169 23.94 9.74 -0.27
C SER A 169 25.34 9.77 -0.91
N SER A 170 25.82 8.65 -1.46
CA SER A 170 27.13 8.54 -2.11
C SER A 170 27.09 8.64 -3.64
N VAL A 171 25.90 8.55 -4.27
CA VAL A 171 25.68 8.62 -5.74
C VAL A 171 26.21 9.90 -6.43
N TYR A 172 26.73 10.87 -5.69
CA TYR A 172 27.48 11.98 -6.28
C TYR A 172 28.84 11.58 -6.90
N SER A 173 29.24 10.30 -6.86
CA SER A 173 30.47 9.77 -7.48
C SER A 173 30.29 8.95 -8.77
N GLY A 174 29.21 9.09 -9.54
CA GLY A 174 29.21 8.92 -11.01
C GLY A 174 29.73 7.60 -11.64
N GLU A 175 30.04 6.55 -10.88
CA GLU A 175 30.57 5.30 -11.43
C GLU A 175 29.42 4.36 -11.82
N THR A 176 29.47 3.82 -13.05
CA THR A 176 28.46 2.88 -13.59
C THR A 176 28.16 1.70 -12.65
N ILE A 177 29.16 1.28 -11.86
CA ILE A 177 29.04 0.20 -10.88
C ILE A 177 28.14 0.60 -9.70
N GLU A 178 28.24 1.84 -9.20
CA GLU A 178 27.39 2.35 -8.11
C GLU A 178 25.92 2.43 -8.55
N LEU A 179 25.65 2.86 -9.79
CA LEU A 179 24.29 2.88 -10.33
C LEU A 179 23.70 1.46 -10.47
N LEU A 180 24.51 0.50 -10.96
CA LEU A 180 24.11 -0.91 -11.05
C LEU A 180 23.84 -1.50 -9.66
N SER A 181 24.65 -1.13 -8.67
CA SER A 181 24.49 -1.50 -7.27
C SER A 181 23.14 -1.01 -6.72
N ALA A 182 22.85 0.28 -6.86
CA ALA A 182 21.60 0.88 -6.40
C ALA A 182 20.35 0.24 -7.05
N LEU A 183 20.40 -0.05 -8.35
CA LEU A 183 19.33 -0.75 -9.08
C LEU A 183 19.14 -2.19 -8.58
N ALA A 184 20.23 -2.91 -8.35
CA ALA A 184 20.21 -4.25 -7.79
C ALA A 184 19.61 -4.26 -6.37
N TYR A 185 19.95 -3.27 -5.54
CA TYR A 185 19.39 -3.13 -4.19
C TYR A 185 17.90 -2.81 -4.20
N GLY A 186 17.44 -1.88 -5.06
CA GLY A 186 16.01 -1.59 -5.19
C GLY A 186 15.21 -2.83 -5.59
N THR A 187 15.71 -3.60 -6.56
CA THR A 187 15.09 -4.86 -7.00
C THR A 187 15.10 -5.91 -5.88
N ASN A 188 16.23 -6.08 -5.21
CA ASN A 188 16.37 -7.01 -4.09
C ASN A 188 15.44 -6.62 -2.93
N LEU A 189 15.30 -5.34 -2.62
CA LEU A 189 14.41 -4.82 -1.58
C LEU A 189 12.95 -5.12 -1.90
N LYS A 190 12.49 -4.91 -3.14
CA LYS A 190 11.13 -5.28 -3.57
C LYS A 190 10.87 -6.76 -3.32
N ILE A 191 11.79 -7.63 -3.73
CA ILE A 191 11.69 -9.10 -3.58
C ILE A 191 11.73 -9.52 -2.11
N THR A 192 12.64 -8.97 -1.29
CA THR A 192 12.73 -9.32 0.13
C THR A 192 11.53 -8.82 0.91
N PHE A 193 11.00 -7.64 0.57
CA PHE A 193 9.77 -7.12 1.15
C PHE A 193 8.56 -8.01 0.80
N ASN A 194 8.43 -8.46 -0.44
CA ASN A 194 7.37 -9.43 -0.82
C ASN A 194 7.44 -10.72 0.02
N LYS A 195 8.66 -11.25 0.17
CA LYS A 195 8.92 -12.45 0.97
C LYS A 195 8.61 -12.24 2.46
N LEU A 196 8.80 -11.02 2.97
CA LEU A 196 8.36 -10.64 4.31
C LEU A 196 6.83 -10.62 4.39
N VAL A 197 6.14 -9.96 3.46
CA VAL A 197 4.66 -9.88 3.43
C VAL A 197 4.02 -11.27 3.42
N LYS A 198 4.49 -12.17 2.55
CA LYS A 198 3.98 -13.55 2.47
C LYS A 198 4.10 -14.28 3.82
N LYS A 199 5.31 -14.26 4.41
CA LYS A 199 5.55 -14.93 5.69
C LYS A 199 4.81 -14.26 6.85
N TYR A 200 4.67 -12.94 6.81
CA TYR A 200 3.90 -12.15 7.77
C TYR A 200 2.42 -12.56 7.77
N LEU A 201 1.79 -12.68 6.60
CA LEU A 201 0.40 -13.14 6.48
C LEU A 201 0.22 -14.57 7.01
N GLU A 202 1.17 -15.46 6.71
CA GLU A 202 1.16 -16.84 7.21
C GLU A 202 1.25 -16.88 8.76
N CYS A 203 2.22 -16.17 9.34
CA CYS A 203 2.52 -16.28 10.77
C CYS A 203 1.59 -15.46 11.67
N ILE A 204 1.17 -14.27 11.24
CA ILE A 204 0.35 -13.35 12.05
C ILE A 204 -1.14 -13.66 11.91
N TYR A 205 -1.58 -14.05 10.72
CA TYR A 205 -2.99 -14.26 10.42
C TYR A 205 -3.35 -15.72 10.18
N GLY A 206 -2.38 -16.63 10.23
CA GLY A 206 -2.61 -18.07 10.01
C GLY A 206 -3.03 -18.38 8.57
N PHE A 207 -2.81 -17.47 7.62
CA PHE A 207 -3.26 -17.64 6.26
C PHE A 207 -2.41 -18.70 5.56
N SER A 208 -2.97 -19.91 5.42
CA SER A 208 -2.30 -21.00 4.73
C SER A 208 -2.16 -20.73 3.24
N LYS A 209 -1.07 -21.22 2.66
CA LYS A 209 -0.81 -21.14 1.23
C LYS A 209 -1.39 -22.39 0.56
N THR A 210 -2.65 -22.34 0.16
CA THR A 210 -3.25 -23.39 -0.66
C THR A 210 -3.17 -22.99 -2.14
N LYS A 211 -3.27 -23.97 -3.05
CA LYS A 211 -3.33 -23.67 -4.49
C LYS A 211 -4.54 -22.83 -4.88
N GLU A 212 -5.60 -22.87 -4.06
CA GLU A 212 -6.90 -22.27 -4.36
C GLU A 212 -7.13 -20.94 -3.64
N THR A 213 -6.35 -20.63 -2.60
CA THR A 213 -6.55 -19.43 -1.77
C THR A 213 -5.35 -18.51 -1.79
N LYS A 214 -5.58 -17.24 -2.10
CA LYS A 214 -4.55 -16.19 -2.09
C LYS A 214 -4.63 -15.30 -0.87
N ASN A 215 -3.49 -14.84 -0.40
CA ASN A 215 -3.39 -14.04 0.80
C ASN A 215 -2.95 -12.63 0.43
N PHE A 216 -3.70 -11.61 0.82
CA PHE A 216 -3.40 -10.22 0.55
C PHE A 216 -3.24 -9.41 1.85
N LEU A 217 -2.20 -8.60 1.88
CA LEU A 217 -2.03 -7.52 2.83
C LEU A 217 -2.60 -6.24 2.22
N ILE A 218 -3.62 -5.68 2.85
CA ILE A 218 -4.20 -4.39 2.48
C ILE A 218 -3.42 -3.29 3.20
N VAL A 219 -2.94 -2.33 2.43
CA VAL A 219 -2.24 -1.13 2.90
C VAL A 219 -3.16 0.07 2.66
N PRO A 220 -4.01 0.44 3.63
CA PRO A 220 -4.81 1.66 3.54
C PRO A 220 -3.94 2.89 3.82
N ILE A 221 -3.95 3.85 2.90
CA ILE A 221 -3.27 5.13 3.02
C ILE A 221 -4.31 6.23 2.91
N ASP A 222 -4.51 6.96 3.99
CA ASP A 222 -5.44 8.08 4.03
C ASP A 222 -4.74 9.37 3.66
N ASP A 223 -5.49 10.35 3.16
CA ASP A 223 -5.00 11.72 2.92
C ASP A 223 -3.61 11.77 2.21
N PHE A 224 -3.45 10.92 1.19
CA PHE A 224 -2.18 10.73 0.48
C PHE A 224 -1.64 12.03 -0.15
N ASP A 225 -2.56 12.90 -0.53
CA ASP A 225 -2.32 14.21 -1.12
C ASP A 225 -1.91 15.31 -0.14
N LEU A 226 -2.05 15.11 1.18
CA LEU A 226 -1.77 16.18 2.15
C LEU A 226 -0.28 16.54 2.28
N ASN A 227 0.63 15.58 2.06
CA ASN A 227 2.07 15.84 2.13
C ASN A 227 2.63 16.21 0.75
N ILE A 228 2.24 17.38 0.21
CA ILE A 228 2.64 17.83 -1.14
C ILE A 228 4.16 17.77 -1.35
N SER A 229 4.94 18.12 -0.32
CA SER A 229 6.41 18.14 -0.39
C SER A 229 7.03 16.77 -0.64
N ASN A 230 6.40 15.70 -0.12
CA ASN A 230 6.89 14.33 -0.19
C ASN A 230 5.98 13.41 -1.03
N ALA A 231 4.87 13.93 -1.56
CA ALA A 231 3.87 13.13 -2.29
C ALA A 231 4.48 12.47 -3.53
N TYR A 232 5.44 13.15 -4.19
CA TYR A 232 6.17 12.56 -5.31
C TYR A 232 7.03 11.37 -4.86
N GLU A 233 7.83 11.52 -3.81
CA GLU A 233 8.67 10.45 -3.26
C GLU A 233 7.82 9.27 -2.79
N MET A 234 6.66 9.54 -2.20
CA MET A 234 5.70 8.50 -1.80
C MET A 234 5.09 7.76 -2.99
N LEU A 235 4.76 8.46 -4.09
CA LEU A 235 4.30 7.82 -5.33
C LEU A 235 5.38 6.90 -5.90
N GLU A 236 6.65 7.33 -5.86
CA GLU A 236 7.77 6.51 -6.30
C GLU A 236 7.99 5.28 -5.40
N ASP A 237 7.90 5.42 -4.08
CA ASP A 237 7.96 4.28 -3.16
C ASP A 237 6.82 3.29 -3.40
N LEU A 238 5.59 3.80 -3.61
CA LEU A 238 4.43 3.00 -3.93
C LEU A 238 4.65 2.22 -5.23
N ARG A 239 5.08 2.90 -6.30
CA ARG A 239 5.37 2.31 -7.61
C ARG A 239 6.49 1.27 -7.54
N GLN A 240 7.57 1.59 -6.84
CA GLN A 240 8.77 0.77 -6.77
C GLN A 240 8.55 -0.47 -5.90
N PHE A 241 7.90 -0.33 -4.74
CA PHE A 241 7.89 -1.38 -3.71
C PHE A 241 6.51 -1.93 -3.36
N LEU A 242 5.42 -1.19 -3.55
CA LEU A 242 4.08 -1.65 -3.15
C LEU A 242 3.27 -2.26 -4.31
N ILE A 243 3.57 -1.89 -5.57
CA ILE A 243 2.98 -2.52 -6.76
C ILE A 243 3.60 -3.90 -7.00
N GLN A 244 3.00 -4.93 -6.39
CA GLN A 244 3.39 -6.33 -6.47
C GLN A 244 2.34 -7.27 -5.86
N ASP A 245 2.47 -8.57 -6.13
CA ASP A 245 1.61 -9.63 -5.59
C ASP A 245 1.48 -9.61 -4.06
N ASN A 246 0.36 -10.13 -3.57
CA ASN A 246 0.01 -10.26 -2.14
C ASN A 246 -0.14 -8.93 -1.40
N ILE A 247 -0.16 -7.81 -2.12
CA ILE A 247 -0.43 -6.47 -1.59
C ILE A 247 -1.62 -5.89 -2.35
N ILE A 248 -2.52 -5.21 -1.65
CA ILE A 248 -3.52 -4.32 -2.24
C ILE A 248 -3.35 -2.96 -1.54
N VAL A 249 -3.16 -1.90 -2.29
CA VAL A 249 -3.03 -0.55 -1.75
C VAL A 249 -4.35 0.18 -1.93
N CYS A 250 -4.95 0.66 -0.85
CA CYS A 250 -6.14 1.51 -0.93
C CYS A 250 -5.70 2.93 -0.57
N VAL A 251 -5.94 3.89 -1.46
CA VAL A 251 -5.48 5.27 -1.28
C VAL A 251 -6.67 6.22 -1.29
N ALA A 252 -6.85 7.03 -0.25
CA ALA A 252 -7.73 8.18 -0.29
C ALA A 252 -6.93 9.41 -0.72
N CYS A 253 -7.35 10.07 -1.81
CA CYS A 253 -6.60 11.22 -2.34
C CYS A 253 -7.46 12.20 -3.13
N LYS A 254 -6.93 13.41 -3.35
CA LYS A 254 -7.33 14.31 -4.43
C LYS A 254 -6.34 14.17 -5.58
N VAL A 255 -6.82 13.68 -6.73
CA VAL A 255 -5.97 13.38 -7.90
C VAL A 255 -5.27 14.63 -8.43
N GLU A 256 -5.94 15.79 -8.40
CA GLU A 256 -5.37 17.05 -8.82
C GLU A 256 -4.13 17.43 -8.00
N GLN A 257 -4.16 17.21 -6.68
CA GLN A 257 -3.02 17.51 -5.81
C GLN A 257 -1.84 16.57 -6.05
N LEU A 258 -2.11 15.30 -6.40
CA LEU A 258 -1.05 14.37 -6.80
C LEU A 258 -0.41 14.79 -8.13
N ASN A 259 -1.22 15.22 -9.10
CA ASN A 259 -0.72 15.75 -10.37
C ASN A 259 0.15 17.00 -10.14
N ASP A 260 -0.30 17.91 -9.28
CA ASP A 260 0.46 19.12 -8.92
C ASP A 260 1.82 18.76 -8.29
N ALA A 261 1.87 17.76 -7.40
CA ALA A 261 3.12 17.32 -6.77
C ALA A 261 4.11 16.77 -7.81
N VAL A 262 3.64 15.95 -8.75
CA VAL A 262 4.45 15.41 -9.85
C VAL A 262 4.95 16.54 -10.74
N GLU A 263 4.07 17.46 -11.14
CA GLU A 263 4.43 18.59 -11.99
C GLU A 263 5.47 19.50 -11.33
N GLN A 264 5.31 19.80 -10.04
CA GLN A 264 6.27 20.60 -9.28
C GLN A 264 7.65 19.95 -9.22
N LYS A 265 7.72 18.62 -9.04
CA LYS A 265 8.99 17.89 -9.05
C LYS A 265 9.68 18.00 -10.41
N ILE A 266 8.95 17.70 -11.49
CA ILE A 266 9.45 17.79 -12.87
C ILE A 266 9.98 19.21 -13.16
N ARG A 267 9.21 20.24 -12.80
CA ARG A 267 9.62 21.64 -12.98
C ARG A 267 10.90 21.99 -12.22
N LYS A 268 11.08 21.47 -10.99
CA LYS A 268 12.31 21.69 -10.20
C LYS A 268 13.52 21.05 -10.89
N GLU A 269 13.39 19.82 -11.38
CA GLU A 269 14.48 19.09 -12.06
C GLU A 269 14.92 19.79 -13.35
N PHE A 270 13.97 20.23 -14.18
CA PHE A 270 14.28 20.97 -15.41
C PHE A 270 15.00 22.30 -15.14
N LYS A 271 14.62 23.05 -14.10
CA LYS A 271 15.32 24.29 -13.72
C LYS A 271 16.79 24.04 -13.36
N VAL A 272 17.07 22.94 -12.67
CA VAL A 272 18.44 22.56 -12.29
C VAL A 272 19.28 22.21 -13.52
N MET A 273 18.72 21.47 -14.49
CA MET A 273 19.42 21.13 -15.74
C MET A 273 19.83 22.40 -16.51
N ILE A 274 18.90 23.33 -16.71
CA ILE A 274 19.16 24.58 -17.44
C ILE A 274 20.26 25.42 -16.76
N HIS A 275 20.28 25.49 -15.43
CA HIS A 275 21.33 26.21 -14.70
C HIS A 275 22.69 25.51 -14.75
N LYS A 276 22.72 24.17 -14.81
CA LYS A 276 23.96 23.40 -14.93
C LYS A 276 24.58 23.56 -16.32
N ASP A 277 23.76 23.59 -17.36
CA ASP A 277 24.21 23.81 -18.74
C ASP A 277 24.75 25.23 -18.94
N MET A 278 24.12 26.25 -18.33
CA MET A 278 24.65 27.62 -18.37
C MET A 278 25.99 27.78 -17.64
N LYS A 279 26.23 27.03 -16.56
CA LYS A 279 27.54 27.03 -15.85
C LYS A 279 28.65 26.27 -16.60
N LEU A 280 28.29 25.36 -17.50
CA LEU A 280 29.26 24.64 -18.36
C LEU A 280 29.66 25.47 -19.59
N LEU A 281 28.89 26.51 -19.91
CA LEU A 281 29.11 27.43 -21.04
C LEU A 281 29.78 28.76 -20.63
N SER A 282 30.11 28.94 -19.35
CA SER A 282 30.81 30.10 -18.77
C SER A 282 32.20 29.73 -18.28
#